data_AF-A0A7Y3BD21-F1
#
_entry.id   AF-A0A7Y3BD21-F1
#
_cell.length_a   1.000
_cell.length_b   1.000
_cell.length_c   1.000
_cell.angle_alpha   90.00
_cell.angle_beta   90.00
_cell.angle_gamma   90.00
#
_symmetry.space_group_name_H-M   'P 1'
#
loop_
_entity.id
_entity.type
_entity.pdbx_description
1 polymer ?
#
loop_
_entity_poly.entity_id
_entity_poly.type
_entity_poly.pdbx_seq_one_letter_code
_entity_poly.pdbx_strand_id
1 'polypeptide(L)'
;MSDHDHIPPADMLADDRMPNISDENLAGSRRDKEEIARLASLPPLERDRELKPAATALNVSVSVLRSEVKKASGGNQGDEVVESLEPWPEKVVGSLLAEEIRNTLRAHVVFASPTDADAATLWVLGSYLMDKWRLWPRLLITSPTKACGKSTLLENLEALVSRGMILSNAKSAGVFRAIEAWRPSLLLDEADTWMRQDEELTGILNSGHTRRTARVLRVVEKGGELTPTLFSTWCPMAIAGIGGQRDTLESRSVKIGLRRKLSSEVVARMPIDLHERMARVRRRALRWTQDNAIGIAS
;
A
#
# COMPACT_ATOMS: atom_id res chain seq x y z
N MET A 1 -44.38 -35.82 38.15
CA MET A 1 -45.47 -35.02 38.72
C MET A 1 -44.94 -34.50 40.04
N SER A 2 -44.09 -33.49 40.07
CA SER A 2 -44.20 -32.08 39.65
C SER A 2 -44.08 -31.26 40.93
N ASP A 3 -42.83 -31.05 41.35
CA ASP A 3 -42.42 -30.08 42.35
C ASP A 3 -42.67 -28.68 41.80
N HIS A 4 -43.41 -27.86 42.56
CA HIS A 4 -43.56 -26.44 42.28
C HIS A 4 -42.51 -25.67 43.09
N ASP A 5 -41.45 -25.28 42.40
CA ASP A 5 -40.38 -24.42 42.90
C ASP A 5 -40.89 -23.02 43.23
N HIS A 6 -40.44 -22.56 44.39
CA HIS A 6 -40.69 -21.27 45.01
C HIS A 6 -39.73 -20.22 44.43
N ILE A 7 -40.24 -19.23 43.69
CA ILE A 7 -39.45 -18.11 43.15
C ILE A 7 -39.33 -17.03 44.26
N PRO A 8 -38.11 -16.60 44.65
CA PRO A 8 -37.91 -15.53 45.63
C PRO A 8 -38.10 -14.12 45.01
N PRO A 9 -38.36 -13.09 45.83
CA PRO A 9 -38.74 -11.76 45.36
C PRO A 9 -37.57 -10.95 44.80
N ALA A 10 -37.91 -10.07 43.85
CA ALA A 10 -37.03 -9.13 43.20
C ALA A 10 -36.64 -7.98 44.14
N ASP A 11 -35.47 -8.09 44.77
CA ASP A 11 -34.74 -6.97 45.36
C ASP A 11 -33.26 -7.07 44.99
N MET A 12 -32.92 -6.56 43.81
CA MET A 12 -31.59 -6.05 43.50
C MET A 12 -31.78 -4.67 42.87
N LEU A 13 -31.96 -3.66 43.72
CA LEU A 13 -31.76 -2.28 43.34
C LEU A 13 -30.34 -2.15 42.78
N ALA A 14 -30.27 -1.78 41.51
CA ALA A 14 -29.06 -1.50 40.79
C ALA A 14 -28.21 -0.47 41.57
N ASP A 15 -26.97 -0.84 41.89
CA ASP A 15 -25.90 0.11 42.18
C ASP A 15 -25.57 0.80 40.85
N ASP A 16 -26.37 1.80 40.49
CA ASP A 16 -26.16 2.65 39.32
C ASP A 16 -25.10 3.70 39.64
N ARG A 17 -23.88 3.22 39.90
CA ARG A 17 -22.67 4.04 39.89
C ARG A 17 -21.98 3.86 38.54
N MET A 18 -22.61 4.43 37.49
CA MET A 18 -21.84 4.82 36.32
C MET A 18 -20.72 5.77 36.78
N PRO A 19 -19.46 5.56 36.36
CA PRO A 19 -18.39 6.48 36.71
C PRO A 19 -18.74 7.86 36.15
N ASN A 20 -18.96 8.82 37.05
CA ASN A 20 -19.09 10.23 36.72
C ASN A 20 -17.74 10.68 36.11
N ILE A 21 -17.62 10.59 34.80
CA ILE A 21 -16.52 11.20 34.05
C ILE A 21 -16.73 12.70 34.20
N SER A 22 -16.11 13.27 35.24
CA SER A 22 -16.25 14.67 35.61
C SER A 22 -16.07 15.60 34.41
N ASP A 23 -16.89 16.65 34.32
CA ASP A 23 -16.82 17.70 33.28
C ASP A 23 -15.41 18.31 33.14
N GLU A 24 -14.59 18.24 34.19
CA GLU A 24 -13.17 18.65 34.19
C GLU A 24 -12.29 17.83 33.24
N ASN A 25 -12.54 16.51 33.09
CA ASN A 25 -11.79 15.65 32.17
C ASN A 25 -12.15 15.95 30.71
N LEU A 26 -13.41 16.28 30.44
CA LEU A 26 -13.86 16.71 29.12
C LEU A 26 -13.29 18.08 28.75
N ALA A 27 -13.25 19.02 29.70
CA ALA A 27 -12.67 20.34 29.53
C ALA A 27 -11.15 20.31 29.38
N GLY A 28 -10.45 19.37 30.03
CA GLY A 28 -9.03 19.09 29.82
C GLY A 28 -8.75 18.61 28.39
N SER A 29 -9.47 17.58 27.94
CA SER A 29 -9.32 17.03 26.59
C SER A 29 -9.61 18.06 25.48
N ARG A 30 -10.52 19.01 25.72
CA ARG A 30 -10.81 20.09 24.77
C ARG A 30 -9.69 21.12 24.70
N ARG A 31 -9.15 21.55 25.84
CA ARG A 31 -8.02 22.48 25.92
C ARG A 31 -6.77 21.91 25.28
N ASP A 32 -6.50 20.62 25.47
CA ASP A 32 -5.37 19.92 24.86
C ASP A 32 -5.47 19.94 23.33
N LYS A 33 -6.66 19.68 22.78
CA LYS A 33 -6.93 19.72 21.33
C LYS A 33 -6.77 21.12 20.75
N GLU A 34 -7.23 22.15 21.46
CA GLU A 34 -7.10 23.55 21.06
C GLU A 34 -5.63 23.99 21.03
N GLU A 35 -4.84 23.59 22.03
CA GLU A 35 -3.40 23.89 22.07
C GLU A 35 -2.61 23.14 20.99
N ILE A 36 -2.94 21.88 20.73
CA ILE A 36 -2.37 21.11 19.63
C ILE A 36 -2.68 21.77 18.27
N ALA A 37 -3.91 22.24 18.06
CA ALA A 37 -4.30 22.94 16.84
C ALA A 37 -3.59 24.30 16.68
N ARG A 38 -3.39 25.04 17.79
CA ARG A 38 -2.63 26.29 17.79
C ARG A 38 -1.18 26.05 17.38
N LEU A 39 -0.49 25.12 18.04
CA LEU A 39 0.90 24.75 17.72
C LEU A 39 1.04 24.24 16.28
N ALA A 40 0.03 23.56 15.77
CA ALA A 40 -0.01 23.07 14.39
C ALA A 40 -0.05 24.19 13.34
N SER A 41 -0.61 25.35 13.68
CA SER A 41 -0.74 26.51 12.79
C SER A 41 0.51 27.43 12.76
N LEU A 42 1.47 27.23 13.67
CA LEU A 42 2.66 28.08 13.79
C LEU A 42 3.73 27.77 12.71
N PRO A 43 4.51 28.79 12.29
CA PRO A 43 5.72 28.59 11.47
C PRO A 43 6.73 27.63 12.13
N PRO A 44 7.54 26.87 11.37
CA PRO A 44 8.37 25.79 11.90
C PRO A 44 9.31 26.17 13.05
N LEU A 45 9.94 27.34 12.97
CA LEU A 45 10.91 27.82 13.96
C LEU A 45 10.23 28.30 15.25
N GLU A 46 9.05 28.91 15.14
CA GLU A 46 8.25 29.35 16.29
C GLU A 46 7.61 28.15 17.00
N ARG A 47 7.10 27.19 16.22
CA ARG A 47 6.60 25.92 16.73
C ARG A 47 7.63 25.17 17.57
N ASP A 48 8.87 25.05 17.11
CA ASP A 48 9.91 24.32 17.86
C ASP A 48 10.28 25.01 19.19
N ARG A 49 10.26 26.35 19.21
CA ARG A 49 10.46 27.14 20.45
C ARG A 49 9.33 26.93 21.46
N GLU A 50 8.10 26.78 20.99
CA GLU A 50 6.91 26.64 21.84
C GLU A 50 6.59 25.19 22.25
N LEU A 51 7.12 24.19 21.56
CA LEU A 51 6.88 22.76 21.86
C LEU A 51 7.29 22.37 23.29
N LYS A 52 8.45 22.85 23.76
CA LYS A 52 8.95 22.49 25.10
C LYS A 52 8.11 23.13 26.23
N PRO A 53 7.82 24.45 26.20
CA PRO A 53 6.87 25.07 27.15
C PRO A 53 5.49 24.42 27.14
N ALA A 54 4.91 24.17 25.96
CA ALA A 54 3.57 23.61 25.83
C ALA A 54 3.49 22.15 26.34
N ALA A 55 4.52 21.34 26.11
CA ALA A 55 4.57 19.98 26.65
C ALA A 55 4.59 19.96 28.19
N THR A 56 5.32 20.90 28.81
CA THR A 56 5.30 21.08 30.25
C THR A 56 3.93 21.52 30.76
N ALA A 57 3.26 22.46 30.08
CA ALA A 57 1.93 22.92 30.47
C ALA A 57 0.85 21.83 30.37
N LEU A 58 0.97 20.95 29.36
CA LEU A 58 0.05 19.82 29.13
C LEU A 58 0.43 18.55 29.91
N ASN A 59 1.51 18.59 30.70
CA ASN A 59 2.04 17.45 31.45
C ASN A 59 2.28 16.19 30.59
N VAL A 60 2.78 16.39 29.36
CA VAL A 60 3.13 15.32 28.40
C VAL A 60 4.60 15.43 27.99
N SER A 61 5.15 14.36 27.41
CA SER A 61 6.49 14.46 26.83
C SER A 61 6.49 15.31 25.55
N VAL A 62 7.58 16.05 25.31
CA VAL A 62 7.79 16.84 24.08
C VAL A 62 7.65 15.97 22.82
N SER A 63 8.08 14.70 22.89
CA SER A 63 7.97 13.74 21.80
C SER A 63 6.50 13.43 21.45
N VAL A 64 5.67 13.18 22.46
CA VAL A 64 4.23 12.93 22.29
C VAL A 64 3.54 14.17 21.74
N LEU A 65 3.79 15.36 22.30
CA LEU A 65 3.19 16.59 21.81
C LEU A 65 3.60 16.89 20.36
N ARG A 66 4.89 16.71 20.02
CA ARG A 66 5.38 16.89 18.64
C ARG A 66 4.69 15.94 17.65
N SER A 67 4.40 14.71 18.06
CA SER A 67 3.64 13.74 17.26
C SER A 67 2.19 14.21 17.02
N GLU A 68 1.50 14.64 18.08
CA GLU A 68 0.11 15.11 17.98
C GLU A 68 -0.01 16.42 17.18
N VAL A 69 0.92 17.36 17.36
CA VAL A 69 1.01 18.60 16.57
C VAL A 69 1.28 18.28 15.10
N LYS A 70 2.16 17.32 14.79
CA LYS A 70 2.40 16.88 13.40
C LYS A 70 1.12 16.33 12.77
N LYS A 71 0.36 15.50 13.49
CA LYS A 71 -0.94 14.98 13.02
C LYS A 71 -1.95 16.11 12.78
N ALA A 72 -2.04 17.07 13.70
CA ALA A 72 -2.97 18.19 13.62
C ALA A 72 -2.61 19.25 12.56
N SER A 73 -1.32 19.43 12.25
CA SER A 73 -0.84 20.32 11.17
C SER A 73 -1.11 19.80 9.76
N GLY A 74 -1.96 18.77 9.64
CA GLY A 74 -2.19 18.06 8.40
C GLY A 74 -0.90 17.45 7.88
N GLY A 75 -0.21 16.70 8.76
CA GLY A 75 1.09 16.05 8.52
C GLY A 75 1.37 15.84 7.03
N ASN A 76 2.18 16.77 6.50
CA ASN A 76 2.69 16.86 5.15
C ASN A 76 1.68 17.13 4.01
N GLN A 77 1.66 18.38 3.54
CA GLN A 77 1.37 18.72 2.14
C GLN A 77 2.50 18.25 1.18
N GLY A 78 3.10 17.08 1.47
CA GLY A 78 4.19 16.43 0.74
C GLY A 78 4.37 14.93 1.07
N ASP A 79 3.41 14.26 1.74
CA ASP A 79 3.54 12.85 2.23
C ASP A 79 2.64 11.86 1.48
N GLU A 80 1.79 12.29 0.55
CA GLU A 80 1.12 11.32 -0.33
C GLU A 80 2.12 10.83 -1.39
N VAL A 81 3.03 9.95 -0.96
CA VAL A 81 3.97 9.24 -1.84
C VAL A 81 3.22 8.29 -2.78
N VAL A 82 1.96 7.98 -2.48
CA VAL A 82 1.04 7.22 -3.33
C VAL A 82 -0.33 7.89 -3.37
N GLU A 83 -0.90 7.88 -4.57
CA GLU A 83 -2.17 8.52 -4.90
C GLU A 83 -3.34 8.02 -4.05
N SER A 84 -4.20 8.96 -3.65
CA SER A 84 -5.55 8.70 -3.14
C SER A 84 -6.58 8.97 -4.24
N LEU A 85 -7.42 7.98 -4.57
CA LEU A 85 -8.37 8.04 -5.69
C LEU A 85 -9.81 7.90 -5.22
N GLU A 86 -10.68 8.74 -5.77
CA GLU A 86 -12.13 8.55 -5.67
C GLU A 86 -12.65 7.59 -6.76
N PRO A 87 -13.56 6.65 -6.42
CA PRO A 87 -14.13 5.73 -7.39
C PRO A 87 -14.80 6.45 -8.59
N TRP A 88 -14.89 5.75 -9.72
CA TRP A 88 -15.72 6.19 -10.83
C TRP A 88 -17.21 6.24 -10.42
N PRO A 89 -17.98 7.28 -10.81
CA PRO A 89 -19.36 7.46 -10.33
C PRO A 89 -20.33 6.41 -10.87
N GLU A 90 -20.07 5.85 -12.04
CA GLU A 90 -20.95 4.90 -12.71
C GLU A 90 -20.44 3.46 -12.61
N LYS A 91 -21.35 2.50 -12.78
CA LYS A 91 -20.99 1.08 -12.84
C LYS A 91 -20.08 0.82 -14.04
N VAL A 92 -19.03 0.03 -13.82
CA VAL A 92 -18.03 -0.27 -14.85
C VAL A 92 -18.21 -1.70 -15.38
N VAL A 93 -18.22 -1.85 -16.70
CA VAL A 93 -18.19 -3.17 -17.36
C VAL A 93 -16.75 -3.69 -17.36
N GLY A 94 -16.49 -4.76 -16.60
CA GLY A 94 -15.14 -5.28 -16.36
C GLY A 94 -14.41 -5.75 -17.63
N SER A 95 -15.10 -6.37 -18.58
CA SER A 95 -14.50 -6.83 -19.84
C SER A 95 -13.96 -5.68 -20.69
N LEU A 96 -14.73 -4.58 -20.80
CA LEU A 96 -14.30 -3.38 -21.52
C LEU A 96 -13.14 -2.67 -20.81
N LEU A 97 -13.15 -2.65 -19.47
CA LEU A 97 -12.03 -2.12 -18.70
C LEU A 97 -10.75 -2.95 -18.92
N ALA A 98 -10.85 -4.27 -18.85
CA ALA A 98 -9.72 -5.17 -19.10
C ALA A 98 -9.19 -5.02 -20.52
N GLU A 99 -10.07 -4.90 -21.52
CA GLU A 99 -9.65 -4.66 -22.90
C GLU A 99 -8.91 -3.32 -23.06
N GLU A 100 -9.37 -2.25 -22.42
CA GLU A 100 -8.69 -0.95 -22.44
C GLU A 100 -7.31 -1.01 -21.79
N ILE A 101 -7.20 -1.65 -20.61
CA ILE A 101 -5.91 -1.86 -19.92
C ILE A 101 -4.97 -2.65 -20.84
N ARG A 102 -5.43 -3.78 -21.39
CA ARG A 102 -4.62 -4.62 -22.29
C ARG A 102 -4.13 -3.86 -23.51
N ASN A 103 -5.02 -3.09 -24.15
CA ASN A 103 -4.68 -2.31 -25.34
C ASN A 103 -3.68 -1.20 -25.01
N THR A 104 -3.80 -0.58 -23.83
CA THR A 104 -2.82 0.39 -23.32
C THR A 104 -1.45 -0.26 -23.16
N LEU A 105 -1.36 -1.41 -22.49
CA LEU A 105 -0.10 -2.13 -22.32
C LEU A 105 0.54 -2.50 -23.68
N ARG A 106 -0.26 -3.02 -24.61
CA ARG A 106 0.20 -3.44 -25.95
C ARG A 106 0.59 -2.26 -26.85
N ALA A 107 0.11 -1.05 -26.57
CA ALA A 107 0.47 0.11 -27.36
C ALA A 107 1.96 0.48 -27.19
N HIS A 108 2.55 0.19 -26.02
CA HIS A 108 3.89 0.68 -25.66
C HIS A 108 4.99 -0.38 -25.66
N VAL A 109 4.64 -1.66 -25.52
CA VAL A 109 5.61 -2.76 -25.51
C VAL A 109 5.17 -3.95 -26.36
N VAL A 110 6.14 -4.77 -26.76
CA VAL A 110 5.89 -5.99 -27.52
C VAL A 110 6.07 -7.20 -26.61
N PHE A 111 4.93 -7.80 -26.23
CA PHE A 111 4.90 -9.04 -25.46
C PHE A 111 5.40 -10.22 -26.28
N ALA A 112 5.97 -11.23 -25.60
CA ALA A 112 6.42 -12.46 -26.22
C ALA A 112 5.22 -13.31 -26.69
N SER A 113 4.14 -13.34 -25.90
CA SER A 113 2.86 -13.96 -26.24
C SER A 113 1.68 -13.00 -26.02
N PRO A 114 0.59 -13.07 -26.80
CA PRO A 114 -0.65 -12.35 -26.50
C PRO A 114 -1.18 -12.61 -25.08
N THR A 115 -1.03 -13.84 -24.58
CA THR A 115 -1.47 -14.23 -23.23
C THR A 115 -0.69 -13.52 -22.12
N ASP A 116 0.52 -13.05 -22.40
CA ASP A 116 1.31 -12.30 -21.41
C ASP A 116 0.66 -10.93 -21.12
N ALA A 117 0.06 -10.30 -22.14
CA ALA A 117 -0.66 -9.05 -21.98
C ALA A 117 -1.96 -9.26 -21.19
N ASP A 118 -2.67 -10.36 -21.42
CA ASP A 118 -3.86 -10.73 -20.65
C ASP A 118 -3.48 -11.00 -19.17
N ALA A 119 -2.40 -11.73 -18.92
CA ALA A 119 -1.90 -11.98 -17.57
C ALA A 119 -1.53 -10.69 -16.83
N ALA A 120 -0.82 -9.77 -17.49
CA ALA A 120 -0.49 -8.45 -16.95
C ALA A 120 -1.76 -7.63 -16.64
N THR A 121 -2.75 -7.68 -17.52
CA THR A 121 -4.03 -6.98 -17.37
C THR A 121 -4.80 -7.47 -16.14
N LEU A 122 -4.91 -8.80 -15.98
CA LEU A 122 -5.57 -9.39 -14.82
C LEU A 122 -4.80 -9.09 -13.53
N TRP A 123 -3.47 -9.09 -13.59
CA TRP A 123 -2.63 -8.72 -12.46
C TRP A 123 -2.84 -7.25 -12.04
N VAL A 124 -2.94 -6.32 -12.99
CA VAL A 124 -3.28 -4.91 -12.75
C VAL A 124 -4.61 -4.80 -12.01
N LEU A 125 -5.67 -5.43 -12.52
CA LEU A 125 -6.99 -5.40 -11.86
C LEU A 125 -6.94 -6.04 -10.47
N GLY A 126 -6.20 -7.14 -10.32
CA GLY A 126 -6.04 -7.81 -9.04
C GLY A 126 -5.26 -7.00 -8.00
N SER A 127 -4.40 -6.06 -8.39
CA SER A 127 -3.70 -5.18 -7.44
C SER A 127 -4.67 -4.40 -6.53
N TYR A 128 -5.89 -4.11 -7.00
CA TYR A 128 -6.96 -3.46 -6.24
C TYR A 128 -7.75 -4.42 -5.33
N LEU A 129 -7.60 -5.73 -5.49
CA LEU A 129 -8.32 -6.78 -4.78
C LEU A 129 -7.41 -7.64 -3.88
N MET A 130 -6.11 -7.32 -3.80
CA MET A 130 -5.14 -8.15 -3.09
C MET A 130 -5.56 -8.48 -1.64
N ASP A 131 -6.19 -7.54 -0.94
CA ASP A 131 -6.69 -7.73 0.43
C ASP A 131 -7.89 -8.69 0.55
N LYS A 132 -8.41 -9.23 -0.55
CA LYS A 132 -9.43 -10.27 -0.57
C LYS A 132 -8.84 -11.67 -0.69
N TRP A 133 -7.56 -11.79 -1.04
CA TRP A 133 -6.93 -13.10 -1.27
C TRP A 133 -5.95 -13.49 -0.17
N ARG A 134 -5.79 -14.82 -0.02
CA ARG A 134 -4.79 -15.41 0.87
C ARG A 134 -3.40 -15.39 0.23
N LEU A 135 -3.34 -15.63 -1.08
CA LEU A 135 -2.12 -15.72 -1.86
C LEU A 135 -2.12 -14.63 -2.93
N TRP A 136 -0.96 -14.05 -3.18
CA TRP A 136 -0.79 -13.09 -4.26
C TRP A 136 0.49 -13.42 -5.04
N PRO A 137 0.39 -13.68 -6.36
CA PRO A 137 1.55 -13.90 -7.18
C PRO A 137 2.28 -12.60 -7.48
N ARG A 138 3.61 -12.63 -7.52
CA ARG A 138 4.36 -11.52 -8.14
C ARG A 138 4.15 -11.54 -9.65
N LEU A 139 4.30 -10.39 -10.29
CA LEU A 139 4.41 -10.34 -11.74
C LEU A 139 5.90 -10.35 -12.11
N LEU A 140 6.38 -11.45 -12.68
CA LEU A 140 7.77 -11.58 -13.10
C LEU A 140 7.90 -11.23 -14.58
N ILE A 141 8.54 -10.10 -14.87
CA ILE A 141 8.75 -9.57 -16.21
C ILE A 141 10.13 -10.01 -16.70
N THR A 142 10.15 -10.84 -17.74
CA THR A 142 11.39 -11.39 -18.29
C THR A 142 11.61 -10.98 -19.73
N SER A 143 12.88 -10.89 -20.13
CA SER A 143 13.26 -10.73 -21.53
C SER A 143 14.56 -11.49 -21.81
N PRO A 144 14.74 -12.03 -23.04
CA PRO A 144 15.95 -12.78 -23.39
C PRO A 144 17.18 -11.88 -23.49
N THR A 145 17.01 -10.59 -23.76
CA THR A 145 18.10 -9.61 -23.91
C THR A 145 17.75 -8.25 -23.28
N LYS A 146 18.72 -7.34 -23.21
CA LYS A 146 18.52 -5.93 -22.83
C LYS A 146 17.70 -5.17 -23.88
N ALA A 147 17.06 -4.09 -23.44
CA ALA A 147 16.29 -3.17 -24.27
C ALA A 147 15.05 -3.78 -24.96
N CYS A 148 14.31 -4.65 -24.26
CA CYS A 148 13.01 -5.17 -24.70
C CYS A 148 11.80 -4.38 -24.14
N GLY A 149 12.01 -3.19 -23.54
CA GLY A 149 10.92 -2.37 -23.00
C GLY A 149 10.45 -2.73 -21.59
N LYS A 150 11.29 -3.36 -20.75
CA LYS A 150 10.92 -3.70 -19.36
C LYS A 150 10.56 -2.47 -18.51
N SER A 151 11.44 -1.47 -18.50
CA SER A 151 11.19 -0.20 -17.78
C SER A 151 9.95 0.51 -18.33
N THR A 152 9.76 0.53 -19.65
CA THR A 152 8.53 1.04 -20.29
C THR A 152 7.27 0.30 -19.83
N LEU A 153 7.33 -1.03 -19.69
CA LEU A 153 6.22 -1.79 -19.14
C LEU A 153 5.98 -1.46 -17.66
N LEU A 154 7.03 -1.31 -16.85
CA LEU A 154 6.88 -0.89 -15.45
C LEU A 154 6.22 0.50 -15.35
N GLU A 155 6.63 1.48 -16.17
CA GLU A 155 5.99 2.81 -16.22
C GLU A 155 4.51 2.71 -16.62
N ASN A 156 4.17 1.83 -17.56
CA ASN A 156 2.77 1.58 -17.92
C ASN A 156 1.98 0.93 -16.78
N LEU A 157 2.57 -0.06 -16.11
CA LEU A 157 1.94 -0.74 -14.99
C LEU A 157 1.74 0.22 -13.81
N GLU A 158 2.73 1.06 -13.50
CA GLU A 158 2.66 2.07 -12.45
C GLU A 158 1.45 2.99 -12.65
N ALA A 159 1.24 3.45 -13.89
CA ALA A 159 0.09 4.27 -14.26
C ALA A 159 -1.27 3.54 -14.17
N LEU A 160 -1.32 2.22 -14.00
CA LEU A 160 -2.57 1.44 -14.06
C LEU A 160 -2.93 0.74 -12.75
N VAL A 161 -1.93 0.36 -11.95
CA VAL A 161 -2.11 -0.38 -10.70
C VAL A 161 -2.64 0.51 -9.58
N SER A 162 -3.14 -0.12 -8.52
CA SER A 162 -3.47 0.58 -7.28
C SER A 162 -2.19 1.08 -6.61
N ARG A 163 -2.07 2.40 -6.39
CA ARG A 163 -0.96 3.01 -5.64
C ARG A 163 0.42 2.60 -6.17
N GLY A 164 0.64 2.79 -7.48
CA GLY A 164 1.90 2.45 -8.14
C GLY A 164 3.11 3.15 -7.50
N MET A 165 4.22 2.42 -7.40
CA MET A 165 5.51 2.97 -6.97
C MET A 165 6.66 2.21 -7.64
N ILE A 166 7.36 2.88 -8.55
CA ILE A 166 8.58 2.34 -9.15
C ILE A 166 9.78 2.58 -8.24
N LEU A 167 10.60 1.54 -8.06
CA LEU A 167 11.87 1.61 -7.37
C LEU A 167 12.98 1.05 -8.27
N SER A 168 14.03 1.84 -8.44
CA SER A 168 15.26 1.52 -9.19
C SER A 168 16.47 1.26 -8.29
N ASN A 169 16.32 1.38 -6.97
CA ASN A 169 17.19 0.82 -5.94
C ASN A 169 16.54 1.10 -4.56
N ALA A 170 16.56 0.15 -3.64
CA ALA A 170 16.18 0.40 -2.25
C ALA A 170 16.88 -0.58 -1.31
N LYS A 171 17.24 -0.10 -0.12
CA LYS A 171 17.67 -0.98 0.98
C LYS A 171 16.46 -1.72 1.55
N SER A 172 16.66 -2.95 2.01
CA SER A 172 15.67 -3.79 2.71
C SER A 172 14.83 -3.00 3.73
N ALA A 173 15.49 -2.16 4.54
CA ALA A 173 14.85 -1.28 5.52
C ALA A 173 13.87 -0.26 4.94
N GLY A 174 14.18 0.32 3.78
CA GLY A 174 13.28 1.24 3.10
C GLY A 174 12.05 0.54 2.54
N VAL A 175 12.24 -0.66 1.95
CA VAL A 175 11.16 -1.41 1.30
C VAL A 175 10.07 -1.80 2.29
N PHE A 176 10.37 -2.49 3.38
CA PHE A 176 9.31 -2.92 4.31
C PHE A 176 8.67 -1.75 5.06
N ARG A 177 9.38 -0.62 5.24
CA ARG A 177 8.80 0.59 5.84
C ARG A 177 7.86 1.30 4.89
N ALA A 178 8.21 1.37 3.61
CA ALA A 178 7.34 1.89 2.56
C ALA A 178 6.07 1.03 2.43
N ILE A 179 6.20 -0.30 2.46
CA ILE A 179 5.06 -1.22 2.42
C ILE A 179 4.14 -0.99 3.63
N GLU A 180 4.69 -0.91 4.84
CA GLU A 180 3.92 -0.69 6.06
C GLU A 180 3.19 0.68 6.04
N ALA A 181 3.89 1.75 5.64
CA ALA A 181 3.37 3.11 5.67
C ALA A 181 2.34 3.37 4.56
N TRP A 182 2.60 2.88 3.34
CA TRP A 182 1.93 3.35 2.14
C TRP A 182 1.10 2.27 1.43
N ARG A 183 1.36 0.99 1.71
CA ARG A 183 0.74 -0.15 1.01
C ARG A 183 0.74 0.02 -0.53
N PRO A 184 1.90 0.30 -1.16
CA PRO A 184 1.98 0.55 -2.60
C PRO A 184 1.90 -0.75 -3.39
N SER A 185 1.62 -0.66 -4.69
CA SER A 185 2.05 -1.66 -5.66
C SER A 185 3.49 -1.36 -6.04
N LEU A 186 4.44 -2.19 -5.61
CA LEU A 186 5.86 -2.00 -5.88
C LEU A 186 6.24 -2.53 -7.26
N LEU A 187 6.95 -1.71 -8.03
CA LEU A 187 7.46 -2.03 -9.36
C LEU A 187 8.98 -1.93 -9.33
N LEU A 188 9.65 -3.07 -9.31
CA LEU A 188 11.09 -3.16 -9.13
C LEU A 188 11.78 -3.29 -10.49
N ASP A 189 12.51 -2.26 -10.91
CA ASP A 189 13.37 -2.34 -12.08
C ASP A 189 14.74 -2.94 -11.72
N GLU A 190 15.44 -3.55 -12.68
CA GLU A 190 16.79 -4.14 -12.50
C GLU A 190 16.97 -5.08 -11.28
N ALA A 191 15.89 -5.73 -10.83
CA ALA A 191 15.87 -6.45 -9.57
C ALA A 191 16.86 -7.63 -9.52
N ASP A 192 17.24 -8.18 -10.67
CA ASP A 192 18.24 -9.25 -10.74
C ASP A 192 19.65 -8.80 -10.33
N THR A 193 19.94 -7.50 -10.40
CA THR A 193 21.22 -6.93 -9.95
C THR A 193 21.29 -6.94 -8.42
N TRP A 194 20.21 -6.56 -7.74
CA TRP A 194 20.22 -6.37 -6.29
C TRP A 194 19.90 -7.67 -5.54
N MET A 195 18.97 -8.49 -6.06
CA MET A 195 18.61 -9.77 -5.42
C MET A 195 19.77 -10.77 -5.37
N ARG A 196 20.74 -10.68 -6.30
CA ARG A 196 21.95 -11.52 -6.24
C ARG A 196 22.88 -11.13 -5.10
N GLN A 197 22.84 -9.86 -4.67
CA GLN A 197 23.76 -9.30 -3.68
C GLN A 197 23.12 -9.17 -2.29
N ASP A 198 21.79 -9.19 -2.20
CA ASP A 198 21.04 -8.93 -0.97
C ASP A 198 20.06 -10.07 -0.65
N GLU A 199 20.49 -10.95 0.26
CA GLU A 199 19.67 -12.07 0.76
C GLU A 199 18.50 -11.59 1.63
N GLU A 200 18.67 -10.48 2.35
CA GLU A 200 17.62 -9.90 3.19
C GLU A 200 16.47 -9.41 2.33
N LEU A 201 16.79 -8.68 1.24
CA LEU A 201 15.81 -8.22 0.27
C LEU A 201 15.13 -9.42 -0.38
N THR A 202 15.90 -10.44 -0.80
CA THR A 202 15.33 -11.69 -1.33
C THR A 202 14.36 -12.35 -0.34
N GLY A 203 14.64 -12.31 0.97
CA GLY A 203 13.74 -12.79 2.01
C GLY A 203 12.44 -11.98 2.10
N ILE A 204 12.54 -10.65 2.08
CA ILE A 204 11.38 -9.74 2.04
C ILE A 204 10.52 -10.03 0.81
N LEU A 205 11.15 -10.07 -0.37
CA LEU A 205 10.52 -10.34 -1.65
C LEU A 205 9.94 -11.75 -1.75
N ASN A 206 10.30 -12.70 -0.88
CA ASN A 206 9.67 -14.04 -0.83
C ASN A 206 8.54 -14.11 0.20
N SER A 207 8.67 -13.41 1.33
CA SER A 207 7.68 -13.44 2.43
C SER A 207 6.30 -12.93 2.03
N GLY A 208 6.22 -11.94 1.11
CA GLY A 208 4.99 -11.29 0.68
C GLY A 208 4.02 -12.15 -0.15
N HIS A 209 4.23 -13.47 -0.28
CA HIS A 209 3.38 -14.34 -1.12
C HIS A 209 2.11 -14.82 -0.41
N THR A 210 2.20 -15.07 0.89
CA THR A 210 1.05 -15.50 1.72
C THR A 210 0.73 -14.43 2.73
N ARG A 211 -0.49 -13.88 2.70
CA ARG A 211 -0.90 -12.73 3.52
C ARG A 211 -0.61 -12.91 5.00
N ARG A 212 -0.95 -14.08 5.55
CA ARG A 212 -0.80 -14.39 6.99
C ARG A 212 0.66 -14.27 7.46
N THR A 213 1.62 -14.61 6.60
CA THR A 213 3.04 -14.71 6.94
C THR A 213 3.88 -13.59 6.29
N ALA A 214 3.25 -12.65 5.59
CA ALA A 214 3.90 -11.56 4.87
C ALA A 214 4.35 -10.46 5.85
N ARG A 215 5.32 -10.78 6.71
CA ARG A 215 5.90 -9.85 7.69
C ARG A 215 7.39 -10.12 7.91
N VAL A 216 8.10 -9.08 8.31
CA VAL A 216 9.47 -9.16 8.83
C VAL A 216 9.57 -8.55 10.22
N LEU A 217 10.37 -9.17 11.09
CA LEU A 217 10.67 -8.64 12.43
C LEU A 217 11.94 -7.80 12.38
N ARG A 218 11.89 -6.59 12.92
CA ARG A 218 13.05 -5.71 13.06
C ARG A 218 13.05 -5.05 14.42
N VAL A 219 14.22 -4.83 14.98
CA VAL A 219 14.38 -4.05 16.20
C VAL A 219 14.49 -2.58 15.81
N VAL A 220 13.67 -1.73 16.43
CA VAL A 220 13.68 -0.28 16.20
C VAL A 220 13.71 0.45 17.52
N GLU A 221 14.40 1.58 17.56
CA GLU A 221 14.41 2.45 18.73
C GLU A 221 13.09 3.24 18.79
N LYS A 222 12.39 3.14 19.91
CA LYS A 222 11.17 3.90 20.21
C LYS A 222 11.33 4.53 21.59
N GLY A 223 11.48 5.86 21.62
CA GLY A 223 11.65 6.60 22.88
C GLY A 223 12.91 6.24 23.66
N GLY A 224 14.01 5.86 22.99
CA GLY A 224 15.25 5.43 23.63
C GLY A 224 15.34 3.92 23.91
N GLU A 225 14.28 3.15 23.66
CA GLU A 225 14.25 1.70 23.90
C GLU A 225 14.22 0.89 22.60
N LEU A 226 15.03 -0.17 22.55
CA LEU A 226 15.06 -1.11 21.43
C LEU A 226 13.85 -2.05 21.48
N THR A 227 12.89 -1.83 20.58
CA THR A 227 11.61 -2.55 20.55
C THR A 227 11.50 -3.46 19.32
N PRO A 228 11.24 -4.77 19.47
CA PRO A 228 10.88 -5.65 18.37
C PRO A 228 9.59 -5.17 17.69
N THR A 229 9.63 -4.91 16.39
CA THR A 229 8.49 -4.41 15.61
C THR A 229 8.33 -5.23 14.34
N LEU A 230 7.10 -5.69 14.08
CA LEU A 230 6.73 -6.36 12.84
C LEU A 230 6.37 -5.33 11.77
N PHE A 231 6.92 -5.52 10.57
CA PHE A 231 6.57 -4.75 9.37
C PHE A 231 5.95 -5.66 8.34
N SER A 232 4.90 -5.19 7.67
CA SER A 232 4.27 -5.87 6.55
C SER A 232 5.21 -5.96 5.35
N THR A 233 5.12 -7.08 4.63
CA THR A 233 5.67 -7.25 3.28
C THR A 233 4.56 -7.58 2.27
N TRP A 234 3.30 -7.47 2.69
CA TRP A 234 2.12 -7.73 1.86
C TRP A 234 1.83 -6.55 0.94
N CYS A 235 2.22 -6.66 -0.32
CA CYS A 235 1.95 -5.67 -1.37
C CYS A 235 1.97 -6.30 -2.77
N PRO A 236 1.28 -5.70 -3.76
CA PRO A 236 1.47 -6.11 -5.13
C PRO A 236 2.90 -5.81 -5.55
N MET A 237 3.52 -6.75 -6.25
CA MET A 237 4.91 -6.64 -6.64
C MET A 237 5.14 -7.11 -8.07
N ALA A 238 5.61 -6.20 -8.93
CA ALA A 238 6.14 -6.49 -10.25
C ALA A 238 7.66 -6.42 -10.21
N ILE A 239 8.33 -7.39 -10.83
CA ILE A 239 9.78 -7.56 -10.78
C ILE A 239 10.28 -7.68 -12.21
N ALA A 240 11.07 -6.71 -12.67
CA ALA A 240 11.72 -6.77 -13.97
C ALA A 240 13.18 -7.21 -13.81
N GLY A 241 13.57 -8.22 -14.58
CA GLY A 241 14.95 -8.72 -14.58
C GLY A 241 15.34 -9.32 -15.91
N ILE A 242 16.64 -9.54 -16.10
CA ILE A 242 17.18 -10.23 -17.28
C ILE A 242 17.39 -11.71 -16.94
N GLY A 243 16.91 -12.60 -17.82
CA GLY A 243 17.08 -14.05 -17.66
C GLY A 243 16.14 -14.68 -16.62
N GLY A 244 16.53 -15.84 -16.10
CA GLY A 244 15.80 -16.58 -15.07
C GLY A 244 16.06 -16.04 -13.66
N GLN A 245 15.05 -16.16 -12.79
CA GLN A 245 15.17 -15.81 -11.38
C GLN A 245 15.38 -17.06 -10.52
N ARG A 246 15.67 -16.88 -9.22
CA ARG A 246 15.71 -18.01 -8.27
C ARG A 246 14.37 -18.77 -8.33
N ASP A 247 14.42 -20.10 -8.31
CA ASP A 247 13.25 -21.00 -8.43
C ASP A 247 12.13 -20.67 -7.41
N THR A 248 12.52 -20.22 -6.22
CA THR A 248 11.59 -19.78 -5.16
C THR A 248 10.79 -18.53 -5.49
N LEU A 249 11.30 -17.66 -6.35
CA LEU A 249 10.58 -16.50 -6.86
C LEU A 249 9.73 -16.89 -8.07
N GLU A 250 10.26 -17.70 -8.98
CA GLU A 250 9.53 -18.14 -10.18
C GLU A 250 8.27 -18.93 -9.83
N SER A 251 8.36 -19.87 -8.88
CA SER A 251 7.22 -20.67 -8.39
C SER A 251 6.10 -19.85 -7.71
N ARG A 252 6.39 -18.59 -7.33
CA ARG A 252 5.45 -17.66 -6.67
C ARG A 252 5.05 -16.49 -7.56
N SER A 253 5.34 -16.59 -8.85
CA SER A 253 5.13 -15.53 -9.83
C SER A 253 4.29 -15.97 -11.01
N VAL A 254 3.51 -15.05 -11.54
CA VAL A 254 3.00 -15.12 -12.91
C VAL A 254 4.10 -14.55 -13.80
N LYS A 255 4.65 -15.38 -14.68
CA LYS A 255 5.75 -14.99 -15.58
C LYS A 255 5.18 -14.46 -16.88
N ILE A 256 5.66 -13.30 -17.30
CA ILE A 256 5.36 -12.70 -18.60
C ILE A 256 6.65 -12.39 -19.36
N GLY A 257 6.60 -12.51 -20.68
CA GLY A 257 7.74 -12.29 -21.55
C GLY A 257 7.62 -11.00 -22.37
N LEU A 258 8.73 -10.31 -22.55
CA LEU A 258 8.89 -9.25 -23.55
C LEU A 258 9.94 -9.66 -24.59
N ARG A 259 9.73 -9.24 -25.83
CA ARG A 259 10.69 -9.41 -26.92
C ARG A 259 11.05 -8.06 -27.54
N ARG A 260 12.20 -8.02 -28.23
CA ARG A 260 12.53 -6.84 -29.04
C ARG A 260 11.47 -6.68 -30.12
N LYS A 261 11.04 -5.44 -30.34
CA LYS A 261 10.22 -5.08 -31.48
C LYS A 261 11.00 -5.35 -32.77
N LEU A 262 10.30 -5.82 -33.80
CA LEU A 262 10.81 -5.90 -35.15
C LEU A 262 10.85 -4.50 -35.77
N SER A 263 11.63 -4.32 -36.84
CA SER A 263 11.68 -3.06 -37.59
C SER A 263 10.34 -2.67 -38.21
N SER A 264 9.48 -3.65 -38.51
CA SER A 264 8.13 -3.46 -39.02
C SER A 264 7.08 -3.14 -37.95
N GLU A 265 7.42 -3.33 -36.67
CA GLU A 265 6.48 -3.11 -35.56
C GLU A 265 6.59 -1.68 -35.05
N VAL A 266 5.46 -0.99 -35.05
CA VAL A 266 5.33 0.36 -34.50
C VAL A 266 4.72 0.26 -33.10
N VAL A 267 5.43 0.82 -32.13
CA VAL A 267 4.92 1.02 -30.76
C VAL A 267 4.75 2.52 -30.53
N ALA A 268 3.68 2.89 -29.82
CA ALA A 268 3.42 4.26 -29.45
C ALA A 268 4.48 4.78 -28.48
N ARG A 269 4.89 6.03 -28.67
CA ARG A 269 5.74 6.72 -27.70
C ARG A 269 4.96 6.89 -26.40
N MET A 270 5.63 6.65 -25.28
CA MET A 270 5.06 6.84 -23.96
C MET A 270 4.80 8.33 -23.70
N PRO A 271 3.56 8.72 -23.39
CA PRO A 271 3.25 10.09 -22.97
C PRO A 271 3.97 10.42 -21.66
N ILE A 272 4.42 11.67 -21.51
CA ILE A 272 5.05 12.14 -20.27
C ILE A 272 4.02 12.17 -19.14
N ASP A 273 2.77 12.48 -19.47
CA ASP A 273 1.61 12.57 -18.60
C ASP A 273 0.78 11.27 -18.58
N LEU A 274 1.42 10.11 -18.81
CA LEU A 274 0.71 8.83 -18.87
C LEU A 274 -0.02 8.52 -17.55
N HIS A 275 0.64 8.78 -16.42
CA HIS A 275 0.06 8.56 -15.09
C HIS A 275 -1.24 9.38 -14.91
N GLU A 276 -1.23 10.66 -15.28
CA GLU A 276 -2.40 11.54 -15.20
C GLU A 276 -3.51 11.09 -16.16
N ARG A 277 -3.15 10.72 -17.40
CA ARG A 277 -4.12 10.21 -18.40
C ARG A 277 -4.82 8.95 -17.93
N MET A 278 -4.12 8.08 -17.21
CA MET A 278 -4.66 6.81 -16.74
C MET A 278 -5.47 6.95 -15.44
N ALA A 279 -5.58 8.14 -14.85
CA ALA A 279 -6.42 8.36 -13.67
C ALA A 279 -7.87 7.89 -13.89
N ARG A 280 -8.43 8.14 -15.09
CA ARG A 280 -9.77 7.64 -15.47
C ARG A 280 -9.86 6.11 -15.38
N VAL A 281 -8.83 5.40 -15.84
CA VAL A 281 -8.77 3.93 -15.83
C VAL A 281 -8.64 3.42 -14.40
N ARG A 282 -7.76 4.01 -13.59
CA ARG A 282 -7.57 3.63 -12.19
C ARG A 282 -8.84 3.84 -11.36
N ARG A 283 -9.54 4.96 -11.53
CA ARG A 283 -10.83 5.22 -10.88
C ARG A 283 -11.91 4.20 -11.28
N ARG A 284 -11.93 3.79 -12.55
CA ARG A 284 -12.83 2.74 -13.04
C ARG A 284 -12.46 1.36 -12.50
N ALA A 285 -11.17 1.04 -12.38
CA ALA A 285 -10.70 -0.18 -11.73
C ALA A 285 -11.13 -0.22 -10.27
N LEU A 286 -10.90 0.86 -9.52
CA LEU A 286 -11.35 0.99 -8.13
C LEU A 286 -12.86 0.81 -7.99
N ARG A 287 -13.65 1.44 -8.86
CA ARG A 287 -15.12 1.26 -8.84
C ARG A 287 -15.52 -0.18 -9.13
N TRP A 288 -14.97 -0.77 -10.20
CA TRP A 288 -15.27 -2.14 -10.58
C TRP A 288 -14.94 -3.13 -9.46
N THR A 289 -13.80 -2.96 -8.79
CA THR A 289 -13.42 -3.87 -7.69
C THR A 289 -14.31 -3.69 -6.47
N GLN A 290 -14.70 -2.47 -6.11
CA GLN A 290 -15.67 -2.24 -5.04
C GLN A 290 -17.03 -2.91 -5.32
N ASP A 291 -17.54 -2.78 -6.54
CA ASP A 291 -18.82 -3.38 -6.95
C ASP A 291 -18.80 -4.92 -6.95
N ASN A 292 -17.63 -5.54 -7.15
CA ASN A 292 -17.49 -7.00 -7.35
C ASN A 292 -16.71 -7.72 -6.24
N ALA A 293 -16.17 -7.00 -5.24
CA ALA A 293 -15.28 -7.55 -4.23
C ALA A 293 -15.87 -8.72 -3.44
N ILE A 294 -17.18 -8.71 -3.18
CA ILE A 294 -17.87 -9.76 -2.42
C ILE A 294 -17.89 -11.06 -3.22
N GLY A 295 -18.27 -11.01 -4.51
CA GLY A 295 -18.35 -12.20 -5.37
C GLY A 295 -16.99 -12.78 -5.78
N ILE A 296 -15.90 -12.02 -5.63
CA ILE A 296 -14.53 -12.48 -5.91
C ILE A 296 -13.86 -13.07 -4.66
N ALA A 297 -14.34 -12.71 -3.46
CA ALA A 297 -13.79 -13.18 -2.19
C ALA A 297 -14.39 -14.50 -1.68
N SER A 298 -15.51 -14.94 -2.27
CA SER A 298 -16.19 -16.22 -2.03
C SER A 298 -15.59 -17.35 -2.85
#